data_AF-A0A7W1NWI0-F1
#
_entry.id   AF-A0A7W1NWI0-F1
#
_cell.length_a   1.000
_cell.length_b   1.000
_cell.length_c   1.000
_cell.angle_alpha   90.00
_cell.angle_beta   90.00
_cell.angle_gamma   90.00
#
_symmetry.space_group_name_H-M   'P 1'
#
loop_
_entity.id
_entity.type
_entity.pdbx_description
1 polymer ?
#
loop_
_entity_poly.entity_id
_entity_poly.type
_entity_poly.pdbx_seq_one_letter_code
_entity_poly.pdbx_strand_id
1 'polypeptide(L)'
;ISVSYPLPGTPFYESVKHELGERVNWMDSADLAMLYKGPFATEFYRQLHTVVHKDYRSRKTWGEIKALVHNPANLRPSMLKQTASMIYHRLTLPGAVAKLDELSKLPHEPTRVSNVTLSL
;
A
#
# COMPACT_ATOMS: atom_id res chain seq x y z
N ILE A 1 5.29 3.76 0.24
CA ILE A 1 4.90 4.36 -1.05
C ILE A 1 4.05 5.60 -0.78
N SER A 2 3.97 6.54 -1.71
CA SER A 2 3.14 7.74 -1.59
C SER A 2 2.44 8.06 -2.91
N VAL A 3 1.31 8.75 -2.84
CA VAL A 3 0.66 9.42 -3.97
C VAL A 3 1.00 10.91 -3.88
N SER A 4 1.22 11.58 -5.01
CA SER A 4 1.54 13.02 -5.02
C SER A 4 0.29 13.86 -4.79
N TYR A 5 0.38 14.82 -3.88
CA TYR A 5 -0.68 15.79 -3.62
C TYR A 5 -0.51 17.02 -4.51
N PRO A 6 -1.55 17.46 -5.25
CA PRO A 6 -1.47 18.63 -6.11
C PRO A 6 -1.53 19.91 -5.27
N LEU A 7 -0.39 20.56 -5.08
CA LEU A 7 -0.27 21.79 -4.30
C LEU A 7 -0.54 23.03 -5.18
N PRO A 8 -1.45 23.95 -4.79
CA PRO A 8 -1.72 25.18 -5.53
C PRO A 8 -0.45 25.98 -5.85
N GLY A 9 -0.38 26.55 -7.06
CA GLY A 9 0.80 27.29 -7.54
C GLY A 9 1.92 26.41 -8.10
N THR A 10 1.74 25.09 -8.18
CA THR A 10 2.68 24.19 -8.85
C THR A 10 2.23 23.82 -10.27
N PRO A 11 3.15 23.54 -11.21
CA PRO A 11 2.77 23.07 -12.55
C PRO A 11 1.92 21.79 -12.53
N PHE A 12 2.20 20.90 -11.57
CA PHE A 12 1.42 19.68 -11.39
C PHE A 12 -0.04 19.99 -11.04
N TYR A 13 -0.27 20.90 -10.07
CA TYR A 13 -1.63 21.34 -9.75
C TYR A 13 -2.34 21.94 -10.96
N GLU A 14 -1.68 22.82 -11.72
CA GLU A 14 -2.28 23.41 -12.92
C GLU A 14 -2.71 22.37 -13.95
N SER A 15 -1.96 21.26 -14.05
CA SER A 15 -2.27 20.17 -14.99
C SER A 15 -3.48 19.31 -14.58
N VAL A 16 -3.75 19.15 -13.27
CA VAL A 16 -4.79 18.25 -12.77
C VAL A 16 -5.96 18.95 -12.08
N LYS A 17 -5.91 20.28 -11.89
CA LYS A 17 -6.93 21.05 -11.14
C LYS A 17 -8.36 20.86 -11.65
N HIS A 18 -8.54 20.66 -12.94
CA HIS A 18 -9.85 20.43 -13.56
C HIS A 18 -10.42 19.03 -13.28
N GLU A 19 -9.59 18.11 -12.79
CA GLU A 19 -9.96 16.76 -12.43
C GLU A 19 -10.22 16.60 -10.93
N LEU A 20 -9.83 17.60 -10.12
CA LEU A 20 -10.08 17.60 -8.70
C LEU A 20 -11.59 17.67 -8.46
N GLY A 21 -12.12 16.65 -7.78
CA GLY A 21 -13.52 16.62 -7.36
C GLY A 21 -13.77 17.46 -6.11
N GLU A 22 -14.92 17.25 -5.49
CA GLU A 22 -15.32 17.94 -4.25
C GLU A 22 -14.37 17.65 -3.06
N ARG A 23 -13.73 16.47 -3.08
CA ARG A 23 -12.74 16.09 -2.06
C ARG A 23 -11.35 16.50 -2.50
N VAL A 24 -10.85 17.56 -1.89
CA VAL A 24 -9.48 18.04 -2.10
C VAL A 24 -8.49 17.52 -1.06
N ASN A 25 -8.93 17.02 0.10
CA ASN A 25 -8.03 16.58 1.18
C ASN A 25 -8.16 15.08 1.49
N TRP A 26 -7.03 14.41 1.75
CA TRP A 26 -7.02 13.09 2.41
C TRP A 26 -7.38 13.22 3.89
N MET A 27 -8.12 12.24 4.41
CA MET A 27 -8.43 12.18 5.85
C MET A 27 -7.27 11.56 6.65
N ASP A 28 -6.58 10.60 6.04
CA ASP A 28 -5.39 9.97 6.59
C ASP A 28 -4.39 9.67 5.47
N SER A 29 -3.10 9.71 5.83
CA SER A 29 -1.96 9.32 5.00
C SER A 29 -2.07 7.91 4.42
N ALA A 30 -2.81 7.00 5.07
CA ALA A 30 -3.04 5.64 4.60
C ALA A 30 -4.13 5.52 3.51
N ASP A 31 -4.91 6.59 3.26
CA ASP A 31 -6.04 6.55 2.33
C ASP A 31 -5.59 6.27 0.89
N LEU A 32 -4.43 6.83 0.49
CA LEU A 32 -3.83 6.69 -0.84
C LEU A 32 -4.83 6.93 -2.00
N ALA A 33 -5.89 7.69 -1.73
CA ALA A 33 -6.94 7.94 -2.67
C ALA A 33 -6.45 8.86 -3.78
N MET A 34 -6.67 8.46 -5.03
CA MET A 34 -6.36 9.33 -6.15
C MET A 34 -7.33 10.51 -6.17
N LEU A 35 -6.80 11.73 -6.03
CA LEU A 35 -7.59 12.98 -6.07
C LEU A 35 -7.80 13.50 -7.51
N TYR A 36 -7.08 12.93 -8.46
CA TYR A 36 -7.09 13.26 -9.90
C TYR A 36 -7.13 11.95 -10.72
N LYS A 37 -7.23 12.04 -12.04
CA LYS A 37 -7.22 10.86 -12.91
C LYS A 37 -5.79 10.32 -13.05
N GLY A 38 -5.49 9.31 -12.24
CA GLY A 38 -4.26 8.53 -12.38
C GLY A 38 -4.37 7.40 -13.41
N PRO A 39 -3.24 6.74 -13.71
CA PRO A 39 -3.18 5.56 -14.59
C PRO A 39 -3.80 4.30 -13.97
N PHE A 40 -4.19 4.33 -12.69
CA PHE A 40 -4.85 3.23 -12.01
C PHE A 40 -5.87 3.77 -10.98
N ALA A 41 -6.83 2.93 -10.61
CA ALA A 41 -7.80 3.24 -9.57
C ALA A 41 -7.15 3.30 -8.16
N THR A 42 -7.81 3.97 -7.21
CA THR A 42 -7.37 4.04 -5.80
C THR A 42 -7.06 2.66 -5.20
N GLU A 43 -7.87 1.64 -5.51
CA GLU A 43 -7.67 0.28 -5.02
C GLU A 43 -6.33 -0.32 -5.44
N PHE A 44 -5.84 0.02 -6.63
CA PHE A 44 -4.52 -0.40 -7.09
C PHE A 44 -3.42 0.16 -6.17
N TYR A 45 -3.45 1.44 -5.84
CA TYR A 45 -2.43 2.06 -4.99
C TYR A 45 -2.48 1.52 -3.55
N ARG A 46 -3.68 1.27 -3.01
CA ARG A 46 -3.85 0.62 -1.71
C ARG A 46 -3.30 -0.82 -1.70
N GLN A 47 -3.57 -1.56 -2.78
CA GLN A 47 -3.03 -2.92 -2.93
C GLN A 47 -1.51 -2.91 -3.13
N LEU A 48 -0.98 -1.95 -3.90
CA LEU A 48 0.45 -1.77 -4.08
C LEU A 48 1.14 -1.50 -2.74
N HIS A 49 0.55 -0.65 -1.88
CA HIS A 49 1.05 -0.40 -0.54
C HIS A 49 1.14 -1.70 0.28
N THR A 50 0.10 -2.52 0.21
CA THR A 50 0.06 -3.84 0.88
C THR A 50 1.15 -4.77 0.37
N VAL A 51 1.32 -4.88 -0.96
CA VAL A 51 2.35 -5.73 -1.57
C VAL A 51 3.74 -5.27 -1.17
N VAL A 52 4.04 -3.97 -1.26
CA VAL A 52 5.35 -3.42 -0.89
C VAL A 52 5.64 -3.65 0.59
N HIS A 53 4.65 -3.48 1.48
CA HIS A 53 4.83 -3.77 2.90
C HIS A 53 5.08 -5.26 3.17
N LYS A 54 4.35 -6.17 2.53
CA LYS A 54 4.56 -7.62 2.65
C LYS A 54 5.94 -8.03 2.13
N ASP A 55 6.36 -7.51 0.98
CA ASP A 55 7.68 -7.78 0.40
C ASP A 55 8.80 -7.25 1.31
N TYR A 56 8.70 -6.00 1.78
CA TYR A 56 9.65 -5.44 2.73
C TYR A 56 9.76 -6.27 4.01
N ARG A 57 8.63 -6.63 4.62
CA ARG A 57 8.59 -7.49 5.82
C ARG A 57 9.24 -8.83 5.56
N SER A 58 8.94 -9.48 4.42
CA SER A 58 9.51 -10.76 4.01
C SER A 58 11.03 -10.69 3.79
N ARG A 59 11.55 -9.62 3.18
CA ARG A 59 12.99 -9.45 2.93
C ARG A 59 13.77 -9.14 4.20
N LYS A 60 13.24 -8.24 5.04
CA LYS A 60 13.85 -7.88 6.34
C LYS A 60 14.11 -9.12 7.18
N THR A 61 13.21 -10.09 7.09
CA THR A 61 13.25 -11.29 7.91
C THR A 61 14.06 -12.43 7.32
N TRP A 62 14.42 -12.38 6.04
CA TRP A 62 15.48 -13.25 5.50
C TRP A 62 16.81 -13.06 6.25
N GLY A 63 17.11 -11.83 6.66
CA GLY A 63 18.27 -11.54 7.51
C GLY A 63 18.21 -12.25 8.87
N GLU A 64 17.02 -12.38 9.45
CA GLU A 64 16.80 -13.04 10.74
C GLU A 64 16.84 -14.57 10.63
N ILE A 65 16.27 -15.16 9.57
CA ILE A 65 16.43 -16.59 9.27
C ILE A 65 17.91 -16.93 9.10
N LYS A 66 18.66 -16.12 8.35
CA LYS A 66 20.09 -16.37 8.13
C LYS A 66 20.87 -16.39 9.45
N ALA A 67 20.55 -15.47 10.36
CA ALA A 67 21.14 -15.45 11.70
C ALA A 67 20.76 -16.68 12.52
N LEU A 68 19.50 -17.14 12.43
CA LEU A 68 19.01 -18.31 13.13
C LEU A 68 19.66 -19.62 12.63
N VAL A 69 19.79 -19.79 11.32
CA VAL A 69 20.47 -20.96 10.71
C VAL A 69 21.94 -21.02 11.13
N HIS A 70 22.60 -19.86 11.26
CA HIS A 70 24.00 -19.78 11.67
C HIS A 70 24.19 -19.98 13.19
N ASN A 71 23.18 -19.69 14.03
CA ASN A 71 23.28 -19.89 15.48
C ASN A 71 21.93 -20.32 16.10
N PRO A 72 21.57 -21.62 16.00
CA PRO A 72 20.29 -22.12 16.49
C PRO A 72 20.17 -22.18 18.02
N ALA A 73 21.30 -22.13 18.75
CA ALA A 73 21.33 -22.27 20.21
C ALA A 73 20.80 -21.05 20.99
N ASN A 74 20.57 -19.92 20.32
CA ASN A 74 20.11 -18.66 20.94
C ASN A 74 18.62 -18.33 20.68
N LEU A 75 17.80 -19.35 20.38
CA LEU A 75 16.37 -19.20 20.11
C LEU A 75 15.62 -18.60 21.31
N ARG A 76 15.06 -17.40 21.14
CA ARG A 76 14.22 -16.73 22.15
C ARG A 76 12.73 -16.83 21.78
N PRO A 77 11.81 -16.83 22.75
CA PRO A 77 10.36 -16.86 22.48
C PRO A 77 9.87 -15.71 21.57
N SER A 78 10.51 -14.53 21.65
CA SER A 78 10.23 -13.40 20.76
C SER A 78 10.54 -13.71 19.29
N MET A 79 11.56 -14.54 19.01
CA MET A 79 11.93 -14.95 17.66
C MET A 79 10.92 -15.93 17.05
N LEU A 80 10.23 -16.74 17.86
CA LEU A 80 9.14 -17.62 17.36
C LEU A 80 7.98 -16.80 16.81
N LYS A 81 7.52 -15.78 17.55
CA LYS A 81 6.46 -14.88 17.08
C LYS A 81 6.87 -14.14 15.81
N GLN A 82 8.13 -13.72 15.75
CA GLN A 82 8.69 -13.06 14.57
C GLN A 82 8.69 -14.02 13.37
N THR A 83 9.19 -15.24 13.55
CA THR A 83 9.19 -16.31 12.52
C THR A 83 7.80 -16.67 12.03
N ALA A 84 6.80 -16.76 12.91
CA ALA A 84 5.41 -17.02 12.52
C ALA A 84 4.85 -15.87 11.65
N SER A 85 5.09 -14.62 12.05
CA SER A 85 4.70 -13.43 11.27
C SER A 85 5.37 -13.41 9.89
N MET A 86 6.62 -13.88 9.81
CA MET A 86 7.37 -14.00 8.55
C MET A 86 6.74 -14.98 7.58
N ILE A 87 6.44 -16.18 8.05
CA ILE A 87 5.80 -17.22 7.27
C ILE A 87 4.46 -16.69 6.74
N TYR A 88 3.69 -16.01 7.59
CA TYR A 88 2.44 -15.36 7.18
C TYR A 88 2.66 -14.34 6.04
N HIS A 89 3.62 -13.42 6.17
CA HIS A 89 3.89 -12.42 5.13
C HIS A 89 4.38 -13.06 3.82
N ARG A 90 5.22 -14.09 3.89
CA ARG A 90 5.75 -14.78 2.72
C ARG A 90 4.69 -15.58 1.99
N LEU A 91 3.86 -16.34 2.72
CA LEU A 91 2.81 -17.18 2.14
C LEU A 91 1.68 -16.35 1.54
N THR A 92 1.38 -15.18 2.11
CA THR A 92 0.30 -14.30 1.62
C THR A 92 0.75 -13.33 0.52
N LEU A 93 2.05 -13.20 0.25
CA LEU A 93 2.58 -12.27 -0.75
C LEU A 93 2.14 -12.63 -2.19
N PRO A 94 2.21 -13.89 -2.67
CA PRO A 94 1.80 -14.22 -4.03
C PRO A 94 0.33 -13.87 -4.32
N GLY A 95 -0.58 -14.13 -3.37
CA GLY A 95 -1.99 -13.75 -3.51
C GLY A 95 -2.17 -12.23 -3.56
N ALA A 96 -1.40 -11.48 -2.76
CA ALA A 96 -1.44 -10.02 -2.81
C ALA A 96 -0.91 -9.47 -4.15
N VAL A 97 0.13 -10.08 -4.72
CA VAL A 97 0.67 -9.72 -6.05
C VAL A 97 -0.33 -10.07 -7.15
N ALA A 98 -0.94 -11.25 -7.11
CA ALA A 98 -1.97 -11.63 -8.08
C ALA A 98 -3.16 -10.65 -8.08
N LYS A 99 -3.59 -10.19 -6.90
CA LYS A 99 -4.63 -9.16 -6.80
C LYS A 99 -4.16 -7.81 -7.37
N LEU A 100 -2.91 -7.43 -7.18
CA LEU A 100 -2.35 -6.22 -7.77
C LEU A 100 -2.33 -6.28 -9.30
N ASP A 101 -1.95 -7.44 -9.86
CA ASP A 101 -1.93 -7.69 -11.31
C ASP A 101 -3.34 -7.73 -11.92
N GLU A 102 -4.35 -8.14 -11.15
CA GLU A 102 -5.74 -8.03 -11.54
C GLU A 102 -6.17 -6.56 -11.60
N LEU A 103 -5.87 -5.78 -10.55
CA LEU A 103 -6.23 -4.37 -10.45
C LEU A 103 -5.53 -3.50 -11.50
N SER A 104 -4.33 -3.88 -11.96
CA SER A 104 -3.61 -3.15 -13.01
C SER A 104 -4.24 -3.28 -14.40
N LYS A 105 -5.10 -4.29 -14.60
CA LYS A 105 -5.77 -4.56 -15.89
C LYS A 105 -7.18 -3.98 -15.97
N LEU A 106 -7.74 -3.55 -14.83
CA LEU A 106 -9.09 -3.00 -14.80
C LEU A 106 -9.10 -1.61 -15.45
N PRO A 107 -10.11 -1.29 -16.28
CA PRO A 107 -10.30 0.07 -16.77
C PRO A 107 -10.55 0.99 -15.56
N HIS A 108 -9.92 2.16 -15.56
CA HIS A 108 -10.00 3.09 -14.45
C HIS A 108 -10.81 4.34 -14.84
N GLU A 109 -11.98 4.49 -14.23
CA GLU A 109 -12.58 5.82 -14.05
C GLU A 109 -12.12 6.37 -12.69
N PRO A 110 -11.88 7.68 -12.55
CA PRO A 110 -11.56 8.26 -11.25
C PRO A 110 -12.65 7.88 -10.25
N THR A 111 -12.23 7.29 -9.12
CA THR A 111 -13.18 6.85 -8.10
C THR A 111 -13.85 8.08 -7.50
N ARG A 112 -15.16 8.27 -7.75
CA ARG A 112 -15.95 9.25 -7.01
C ARG A 112 -16.12 8.75 -5.58
N VAL A 113 -15.19 9.12 -4.70
CA VAL A 113 -15.31 8.87 -3.27
C VAL A 113 -16.48 9.71 -2.71
N SER A 114 -17.59 9.05 -2.39
CA SER A 114 -18.78 9.69 -1.81
C SER A 114 -18.53 10.07 -0.36
N ASN A 115 -18.81 11.33 -0.02
CA ASN A 115 -18.69 11.87 1.33
C ASN A 115 -19.75 11.24 2.24
N VAL A 116 -19.43 10.14 2.94
CA VAL A 116 -20.28 9.67 4.05
C VAL A 116 -19.53 9.84 5.35
N THR A 117 -19.62 11.03 5.92
CA THR A 117 -19.53 11.23 7.36
C THR A 117 -20.78 10.62 8.00
N LEU A 118 -20.67 9.40 8.53
CA LEU A 118 -21.62 8.95 9.56
C LEU A 118 -21.25 9.68 10.85
N SER A 119 -21.73 10.90 10.98
CA SER A 119 -21.85 11.56 12.28
C SER A 119 -22.98 10.87 13.03
N LEU A 120 -22.66 10.08 14.06
CA LEU A 120 -23.60 9.68 15.11
C LEU A 120 -23.45 10.65 16.29
#